data_AF-A0A3M5E6B3-F1
#
_entry.id   AF-A0A3M5E6B3-F1
#
_cell.length_a   1.000
_cell.length_b   1.000
_cell.length_c   1.000
_cell.angle_alpha   90.00
_cell.angle_beta   90.00
_cell.angle_gamma   90.00
#
_symmetry.space_group_name_H-M   'P 1'
#
loop_
_entity.id
_entity.type
_entity.pdbx_description
1 polymer ?
#
loop_
_entity_poly.entity_id
_entity_poly.type
_entity_poly.pdbx_seq_one_letter_code
_entity_poly.pdbx_strand_id
1 'polypeptide(L)'
;MLDGEGNYLRDAAPNEVGNLCLKGPTVFKGYLQQDRNRDIWIGDGWFNTGDLGRIDEDGYIWLTGRSKDLIIRGGHNIDPQMIEEALHRHPAVALAAAVGKPDAKAGELPVAYIQLKPGASASEEELLEHASRHVPERAAVPKDIWLIESMPVTAVGKTFKPALRLDAIRRVLEEESRRIAEDIRVEVVADERHGQLAHLHVPALDERRQAALEELLGGYALNYRLHAV
;
A
#
# COMPACT_ATOMS: atom_id res chain seq x y z
N MET A 1 -4.26 -20.15 -1.84
CA MET A 1 -5.14 -19.35 -2.73
C MET A 1 -6.55 -19.38 -2.18
N LEU A 2 -7.17 -18.20 -2.06
CA LEU A 2 -8.56 -18.06 -1.65
C LEU A 2 -9.38 -17.46 -2.80
N ASP A 3 -10.69 -17.77 -2.84
CA ASP A 3 -11.62 -17.10 -3.76
C ASP A 3 -12.04 -15.70 -3.26
N GLY A 4 -12.91 -15.03 -4.01
CA GLY A 4 -13.43 -13.70 -3.65
C GLY A 4 -14.33 -13.68 -2.41
N GLU A 5 -14.76 -14.85 -1.92
CA GLU A 5 -15.54 -15.02 -0.69
C GLU A 5 -14.66 -15.48 0.49
N GLY A 6 -13.36 -15.70 0.26
CA GLY A 6 -12.40 -16.12 1.28
C GLY A 6 -12.31 -17.64 1.47
N ASN A 7 -12.95 -18.45 0.62
CA ASN A 7 -12.89 -19.90 0.71
C ASN A 7 -11.58 -20.44 0.14
N TYR A 8 -11.07 -21.53 0.72
CA TYR A 8 -9.88 -22.21 0.22
C TYR A 8 -10.12 -22.80 -1.18
N LEU A 9 -9.23 -22.48 -2.12
CA LEU A 9 -9.23 -23.06 -3.46
C LEU A 9 -8.15 -24.13 -3.63
N ARG A 10 -6.90 -23.77 -3.34
CA ARG A 10 -5.70 -24.62 -3.45
C ARG A 10 -4.51 -23.95 -2.79
N ASP A 11 -3.43 -24.69 -2.62
CA ASP A 11 -2.14 -24.13 -2.24
C ASP A 11 -1.53 -23.32 -3.40
N ALA A 12 -0.78 -22.28 -3.05
CA ALA A 12 0.00 -21.50 -4.02
C ALA A 12 1.24 -22.29 -4.47
N ALA A 13 1.61 -22.19 -5.74
CA ALA A 13 2.87 -22.73 -6.23
C ALA A 13 4.07 -21.95 -5.65
N PRO A 14 5.30 -22.51 -5.69
CA PRO A 14 6.49 -21.73 -5.34
C PRO A 14 6.53 -20.42 -6.12
N ASN A 15 6.82 -19.34 -5.41
CA ASN A 15 6.83 -17.95 -5.88
C ASN A 15 5.48 -17.37 -6.34
N GLU A 16 4.37 -18.10 -6.24
CA GLU A 16 3.03 -17.58 -6.52
C GLU A 16 2.50 -16.82 -5.29
N VAL A 17 2.04 -15.58 -5.51
CA VAL A 17 1.46 -14.75 -4.45
C VAL A 17 0.05 -15.23 -4.10
N GLY A 18 -0.19 -15.47 -2.81
CA GLY A 18 -1.50 -15.82 -2.27
C GLY A 18 -1.70 -15.35 -0.83
N ASN A 19 -2.83 -15.68 -0.21
CA ASN A 19 -3.08 -15.39 1.20
C ASN A 19 -2.19 -16.22 2.11
N LEU A 20 -1.47 -15.57 3.01
CA LEU A 20 -0.73 -16.25 4.06
C LEU A 20 -1.71 -16.76 5.12
N CYS A 21 -1.70 -18.07 5.35
CA CYS A 21 -2.57 -18.74 6.32
C CYS A 21 -1.72 -19.56 7.30
N LEU A 22 -2.10 -19.54 8.58
CA LEU A 22 -1.36 -20.16 9.66
C LEU A 22 -2.21 -21.19 10.39
N LYS A 23 -1.60 -22.30 10.79
CA LYS A 23 -2.20 -23.30 11.68
C LYS A 23 -1.16 -23.80 12.65
N GLY A 24 -1.49 -23.82 13.93
CA GLY A 24 -0.57 -24.27 14.96
C GLY A 24 -0.98 -23.79 16.36
N PRO A 25 -0.22 -24.21 17.38
CA PRO A 25 -0.55 -23.93 18.78
C PRO A 25 -0.48 -22.44 19.16
N THR A 26 0.22 -21.62 18.37
CA THR A 26 0.36 -20.18 18.59
C THR A 26 -0.79 -19.36 18.00
N VAL A 27 -1.66 -19.98 17.19
CA VAL A 27 -2.83 -19.30 16.64
C VAL A 27 -3.84 -19.07 17.77
N PHE A 28 -4.18 -17.79 17.99
CA PHE A 28 -5.20 -17.37 18.95
C PHE A 28 -6.58 -18.00 18.66
N LYS A 29 -7.48 -18.00 19.65
CA LYS A 29 -8.81 -18.65 19.55
C LYS A 29 -9.87 -17.80 18.82
N GLY A 30 -9.48 -16.66 18.27
CA GLY A 30 -10.38 -15.66 17.71
C GLY A 30 -10.52 -14.39 18.56
N TYR A 31 -11.23 -13.41 18.01
CA TYR A 31 -11.50 -12.11 18.62
C TYR A 31 -12.66 -12.18 19.61
N LEU A 32 -12.66 -11.26 20.59
CA LEU A 32 -13.77 -11.12 21.54
C LEU A 32 -15.07 -10.65 20.86
N GLN A 33 -14.96 -9.75 19.88
CA GLN A 33 -16.11 -9.33 19.07
C GLN A 33 -16.41 -10.40 18.01
N GLN A 34 -17.57 -11.04 18.11
CA GLN A 34 -17.91 -12.18 17.26
C GLN A 34 -17.88 -11.85 15.76
N ASP A 35 -18.35 -10.67 15.36
CA ASP A 35 -18.36 -10.23 13.96
C ASP A 35 -16.95 -10.16 13.34
N ARG A 36 -15.91 -9.93 14.16
CA ARG A 36 -14.51 -9.89 13.70
C ARG A 36 -13.96 -11.28 13.40
N ASN A 37 -14.62 -12.35 13.85
CA ASN A 37 -14.25 -13.73 13.53
C ASN A 37 -14.86 -14.23 12.21
N ARG A 38 -15.72 -13.43 11.58
CA ARG A 38 -16.31 -13.77 10.29
C ARG A 38 -15.21 -13.73 9.21
N ASP A 39 -15.13 -14.79 8.41
CA ASP A 39 -14.24 -14.92 7.23
C ASP A 39 -12.73 -14.99 7.52
N ILE A 40 -12.30 -15.10 8.78
CA ILE A 40 -10.87 -15.25 9.15
C ILE A 40 -10.42 -16.71 9.22
N TRP A 41 -11.36 -17.66 9.17
CA TRP A 41 -11.09 -19.09 9.27
C TRP A 41 -11.43 -19.75 7.94
N ILE A 42 -10.45 -20.40 7.31
CA ILE A 42 -10.60 -21.01 5.98
C ILE A 42 -10.96 -22.51 6.05
N GLY A 43 -11.40 -22.98 7.22
CA GLY A 43 -11.65 -24.38 7.52
C GLY A 43 -10.47 -25.07 8.22
N ASP A 44 -10.74 -26.20 8.88
CA ASP A 44 -9.74 -27.08 9.50
C ASP A 44 -8.74 -26.41 10.46
N GLY A 45 -9.13 -25.30 11.10
CA GLY A 45 -8.30 -24.57 12.05
C GLY A 45 -7.18 -23.73 11.43
N TRP A 46 -7.24 -23.48 10.12
CA TRP A 46 -6.37 -22.53 9.44
C TRP A 46 -6.90 -21.10 9.59
N PHE A 47 -6.04 -20.22 10.08
CA PHE A 47 -6.29 -18.80 10.24
C PHE A 47 -5.73 -18.03 9.03
N ASN A 48 -6.59 -17.29 8.35
CA ASN A 48 -6.18 -16.33 7.33
C ASN A 48 -5.70 -15.04 8.01
N THR A 49 -4.41 -14.72 7.88
CA THR A 49 -3.84 -13.52 8.52
C THR A 49 -4.30 -12.23 7.86
N GLY A 50 -4.83 -12.35 6.63
CA GLY A 50 -5.16 -11.23 5.76
C GLY A 50 -3.95 -10.68 5.00
N ASP A 51 -2.75 -11.23 5.20
CA ASP A 51 -1.54 -10.84 4.47
C ASP A 51 -1.42 -11.61 3.16
N LEU A 52 -0.82 -10.97 2.15
CA LEU A 52 -0.44 -11.60 0.90
C LEU A 52 1.05 -11.91 0.94
N GLY A 53 1.44 -13.07 0.44
CA GLY A 53 2.83 -13.47 0.40
C GLY A 53 3.07 -14.65 -0.53
N ARG A 54 4.34 -14.99 -0.69
CA ARG A 54 4.80 -16.17 -1.45
C ARG A 54 5.83 -16.94 -0.63
N ILE A 55 5.94 -18.23 -0.90
CA ILE A 55 7.04 -19.07 -0.42
C ILE A 55 7.97 -19.28 -1.61
N ASP A 56 9.27 -19.01 -1.45
CA ASP A 56 10.24 -19.27 -2.51
C ASP A 56 10.70 -20.74 -2.55
N GLU A 57 11.59 -21.07 -3.48
CA GLU A 57 12.09 -22.44 -3.69
C GLU A 57 12.89 -22.98 -2.50
N ASP A 58 13.47 -22.08 -1.70
CA ASP A 58 14.25 -22.40 -0.50
C ASP A 58 13.37 -22.47 0.77
N GLY A 59 12.07 -22.17 0.65
CA GLY A 59 11.11 -22.22 1.74
C GLY A 59 10.99 -20.94 2.57
N TYR A 60 11.60 -19.82 2.13
CA TYR A 60 11.44 -18.53 2.80
C TYR A 60 10.10 -17.88 2.46
N ILE A 61 9.50 -17.23 3.45
CA ILE A 61 8.23 -16.50 3.31
C ILE A 61 8.53 -15.04 3.00
N TRP A 62 7.94 -14.55 1.90
CA TRP A 62 8.00 -13.16 1.47
C TRP A 62 6.62 -12.53 1.58
N LEU A 63 6.49 -11.50 2.40
CA LEU A 63 5.27 -10.69 2.46
C LEU A 63 5.26 -9.70 1.29
N THR A 64 4.13 -9.63 0.59
CA THR A 64 3.95 -8.84 -0.63
C THR A 64 2.80 -7.84 -0.55
N GLY A 65 2.05 -7.86 0.55
CA GLY A 65 0.99 -6.89 0.83
C GLY A 65 -0.10 -7.47 1.70
N ARG A 66 -1.32 -6.97 1.49
CA ARG A 66 -2.52 -7.36 2.23
C ARG A 66 -3.67 -7.66 1.28
N SER A 67 -4.47 -8.66 1.64
CA SER A 67 -5.69 -9.04 0.92
C SER A 67 -6.82 -8.02 1.13
N LYS A 68 -6.77 -7.29 2.24
CA LYS A 68 -7.58 -6.11 2.52
C LYS A 68 -6.70 -4.87 2.38
N ASP A 69 -7.30 -3.73 2.07
CA ASP A 69 -6.55 -2.48 1.91
C ASP A 69 -6.14 -1.94 3.30
N LEU A 70 -5.13 -2.52 3.96
CA LEU A 70 -4.56 -2.04 5.23
C LEU A 70 -3.22 -1.35 4.98
N ILE A 71 -2.93 -0.32 5.78
CA ILE A 71 -1.63 0.37 5.79
C ILE A 71 -0.81 -0.19 6.95
N ILE A 72 0.42 -0.65 6.70
CA ILE A 72 1.28 -1.24 7.73
C ILE A 72 2.41 -0.28 8.08
N ARG A 73 2.22 0.49 9.15
CA ARG A 73 3.18 1.47 9.63
C ARG A 73 3.97 0.92 10.82
N GLY A 74 5.21 0.50 10.60
CA GLY A 74 6.09 -0.01 11.65
C GLY A 74 5.53 -1.25 12.34
N GLY A 75 4.84 -2.12 11.59
CA GLY A 75 4.13 -3.29 12.11
C GLY A 75 2.76 -3.01 12.73
N HIS A 76 2.32 -1.75 12.77
CA HIS A 76 0.98 -1.36 13.21
C HIS A 76 0.01 -1.28 12.04
N ASN A 77 -1.16 -1.91 12.19
CA ASN A 77 -2.15 -2.04 11.13
C ASN A 77 -3.18 -0.92 11.21
N ILE A 78 -3.17 -0.06 10.19
CA ILE A 78 -4.06 1.09 10.06
C ILE A 78 -5.13 0.79 9.03
N ASP A 79 -6.40 0.95 9.42
CA ASP A 79 -7.53 0.87 8.52
C ASP A 79 -7.70 2.20 7.76
N PRO A 80 -7.50 2.26 6.43
CA PRO A 80 -7.64 3.48 5.67
C PRO A 80 -9.06 4.05 5.68
N GLN A 81 -10.07 3.21 5.93
CA GLN A 81 -11.46 3.67 5.97
C GLN A 81 -11.66 4.74 7.06
N MET A 82 -10.97 4.64 8.19
CA MET A 82 -11.08 5.64 9.26
C MET A 82 -10.55 7.02 8.83
N ILE A 83 -9.51 7.02 7.98
CA ILE A 83 -8.90 8.23 7.43
C ILE A 83 -9.86 8.84 6.40
N GLU A 84 -10.40 8.00 5.52
CA GLU A 84 -11.34 8.38 4.48
C GLU A 84 -12.62 8.96 5.09
N GLU A 85 -13.22 8.32 6.09
CA GLU A 85 -14.42 8.81 6.76
C GLU A 85 -14.19 10.14 7.48
N ALA A 86 -13.01 10.35 8.06
CA ALA A 86 -12.64 11.62 8.68
C ALA A 86 -12.55 12.75 7.62
N LEU A 87 -11.87 12.48 6.50
CA LEU A 87 -11.69 13.44 5.40
C LEU A 87 -12.99 13.74 4.64
N HIS A 88 -13.87 12.74 4.43
CA HIS A 88 -15.18 12.94 3.79
C HIS A 88 -16.10 13.89 4.55
N ARG A 89 -15.85 14.13 5.85
CA ARG A 89 -16.60 15.13 6.64
C ARG A 89 -16.22 16.57 6.28
N HIS A 90 -15.11 16.79 5.58
CA HIS A 90 -14.72 18.12 5.15
C HIS A 90 -15.63 18.62 4.01
N PRO A 91 -16.17 19.85 4.08
CA PRO A 91 -17.18 20.32 3.14
C PRO A 91 -16.69 20.38 1.68
N ALA A 92 -15.39 20.61 1.46
CA ALA A 92 -14.80 20.69 0.12
C ALA A 92 -14.52 19.32 -0.53
N VAL A 93 -14.47 18.23 0.24
CA VAL A 93 -14.04 16.91 -0.24
C VAL A 93 -15.21 16.20 -0.94
N ALA A 94 -14.99 15.76 -2.18
CA ALA A 94 -15.93 14.91 -2.92
C ALA A 94 -15.62 13.43 -2.69
N LEU A 95 -14.36 13.04 -2.88
CA LEU A 95 -13.86 11.68 -2.64
C LEU A 95 -12.53 11.75 -1.89
N ALA A 96 -12.36 10.86 -0.92
CA ALA A 96 -11.11 10.62 -0.24
C ALA A 96 -10.71 9.14 -0.35
N ALA A 97 -9.43 8.88 -0.57
CA ALA A 97 -8.88 7.55 -0.63
C ALA A 97 -7.52 7.51 0.06
N ALA A 98 -7.40 6.70 1.11
CA ALA A 98 -6.17 6.54 1.86
C ALA A 98 -5.45 5.24 1.45
N VAL A 99 -4.14 5.34 1.25
CA VAL A 99 -3.24 4.24 0.92
C VAL A 99 -1.91 4.40 1.67
N GLY A 100 -1.10 3.34 1.67
CA GLY A 100 0.27 3.40 2.19
C GLY A 100 1.18 3.93 1.10
N LYS A 101 1.94 4.99 1.40
CA LYS A 101 3.12 5.36 0.61
C LYS A 101 4.35 4.67 1.21
N PRO A 102 5.32 4.23 0.40
CA PRO A 102 6.50 3.56 0.92
C PRO A 102 7.34 4.51 1.78
N ASP A 103 7.95 3.99 2.85
CA ASP A 103 8.81 4.72 3.76
C ASP A 103 9.98 3.84 4.22
N ALA A 104 11.20 4.36 4.16
CA ALA A 104 12.40 3.58 4.44
C ALA A 104 12.57 3.13 5.90
N LYS A 105 11.78 3.67 6.85
CA LYS A 105 11.90 3.37 8.28
C LYS A 105 10.70 2.61 8.82
N ALA A 106 9.50 3.05 8.44
CA ALA A 106 8.23 2.51 8.90
C ALA A 106 7.64 1.48 7.93
N GLY A 107 8.26 1.24 6.77
CA GLY A 107 7.70 0.43 5.69
C GLY A 107 6.66 1.22 4.91
N GLU A 108 5.58 1.64 5.57
CA GLU A 108 4.56 2.50 4.98
C GLU A 108 4.18 3.68 5.89
N LEU A 109 3.78 4.78 5.24
CA LEU A 109 3.13 5.92 5.89
C LEU A 109 1.76 6.16 5.24
N PRO A 110 0.71 6.52 6.01
CA PRO A 110 -0.57 6.87 5.43
C PRO A 110 -0.45 8.13 4.58
N VAL A 111 -1.01 8.08 3.38
CA VAL A 111 -1.23 9.24 2.50
C VAL A 111 -2.68 9.22 2.04
N ALA A 112 -3.30 10.38 1.87
CA ALA A 112 -4.66 10.46 1.36
C ALA A 112 -4.73 11.27 0.06
N TYR A 113 -5.29 10.63 -0.96
CA TYR A 113 -5.68 11.29 -2.20
C TYR A 113 -7.06 11.92 -2.02
N ILE A 114 -7.19 13.17 -2.47
CA ILE A 114 -8.41 13.94 -2.34
C ILE A 114 -8.82 14.48 -3.69
N GLN A 115 -10.09 14.21 -4.05
CA GLN A 115 -10.77 14.92 -5.12
C GLN A 115 -11.75 15.91 -4.49
N LEU A 116 -11.65 17.18 -4.88
CA LEU A 116 -12.55 18.23 -4.38
C LEU A 116 -13.89 18.22 -5.14
N LYS A 117 -14.93 18.78 -4.50
CA LYS A 117 -16.21 19.05 -5.15
C LYS A 117 -16.03 20.11 -6.24
N PRO A 118 -16.80 20.05 -7.34
CA PRO A 118 -16.79 21.10 -8.36
C PRO A 118 -17.02 22.49 -7.74
N GLY A 119 -16.10 23.42 -8.02
CA GLY A 119 -16.15 24.79 -7.51
C GLY A 119 -15.74 24.98 -6.04
N ALA A 120 -15.37 23.90 -5.33
CA ALA A 120 -14.79 24.01 -4.00
C ALA A 120 -13.26 24.16 -4.07
N SER A 121 -12.68 24.78 -3.04
CA SER A 121 -11.24 24.91 -2.85
C SER A 121 -10.87 24.54 -1.42
N ALA A 122 -9.79 23.78 -1.26
CA ALA A 122 -9.13 23.53 0.02
C ALA A 122 -7.65 23.25 -0.25
N SER A 123 -6.76 23.66 0.65
CA SER A 123 -5.33 23.33 0.51
C SER A 123 -5.00 21.97 1.11
N GLU A 124 -3.85 21.41 0.75
CA GLU A 124 -3.36 20.15 1.33
C GLU A 124 -3.13 20.30 2.84
N GLU A 125 -2.63 21.46 3.29
CA GLU A 125 -2.42 21.77 4.71
C GLU A 125 -3.73 21.88 5.49
N GLU A 126 -4.75 22.52 4.92
CA GLU A 126 -6.08 22.61 5.52
C GLU A 126 -6.70 21.22 5.73
N LEU A 127 -6.62 20.36 4.71
CA LEU A 127 -7.12 19.00 4.76
C LEU A 127 -6.32 18.12 5.72
N LEU A 128 -5.01 18.32 5.80
CA LEU A 128 -4.14 17.62 6.75
C LEU A 128 -4.45 18.04 8.19
N GLU A 129 -4.68 19.33 8.43
CA GLU A 129 -5.11 19.84 9.74
C GLU A 129 -6.48 19.26 10.11
N HIS A 130 -7.44 19.24 9.18
CA HIS A 130 -8.74 18.59 9.38
C HIS A 130 -8.59 17.12 9.74
N ALA A 131 -7.76 16.36 9.01
CA ALA A 131 -7.50 14.96 9.32
C ALA A 131 -6.87 14.78 10.71
N SER A 132 -5.91 15.63 11.10
CA SER A 132 -5.25 15.55 12.41
C SER A 132 -6.21 15.69 13.60
N ARG A 133 -7.32 16.42 13.42
CA ARG A 133 -8.35 16.64 14.43
C ARG A 133 -9.43 15.56 14.48
N HIS A 134 -9.68 14.89 13.35
CA HIS A 134 -10.84 14.00 13.19
C HIS A 134 -10.49 12.52 13.04
N VAL A 135 -9.26 12.18 12.65
CA VAL A 135 -8.80 10.80 12.63
C VAL A 135 -8.53 10.36 14.08
N PRO A 136 -9.22 9.32 14.58
CA PRO A 136 -9.18 8.99 16.01
C PRO A 136 -7.86 8.35 16.44
N GLU A 137 -7.10 7.80 15.50
CA GLU A 137 -5.81 7.18 15.77
C GLU A 137 -4.65 8.06 15.26
N ARG A 138 -3.75 8.44 16.16
CA ARG A 138 -2.61 9.31 15.83
C ARG A 138 -1.66 8.70 14.78
N ALA A 139 -1.51 7.38 14.77
CA ALA A 139 -0.66 6.72 13.77
C ALA A 139 -1.29 6.69 12.37
N ALA A 140 -2.62 6.78 12.29
CA ALA A 140 -3.40 6.80 11.05
C ALA A 140 -3.52 8.20 10.42
N VAL A 141 -3.21 9.28 11.14
CA VAL A 141 -3.18 10.63 10.56
C VAL A 141 -2.25 10.63 9.33
N PRO A 142 -2.73 11.03 8.13
CA PRO A 142 -1.92 11.11 6.93
C PRO A 142 -0.65 11.91 7.14
N LYS A 143 0.40 11.55 6.41
CA LYS A 143 1.63 12.33 6.33
C LYS A 143 1.59 13.37 5.23
N ASP A 144 0.93 13.05 4.13
CA ASP A 144 0.60 14.01 3.09
C ASP A 144 -0.88 13.87 2.69
N ILE A 145 -1.37 14.95 2.11
CA ILE A 145 -2.59 14.97 1.32
C ILE A 145 -2.16 15.27 -0.12
N TRP A 146 -2.68 14.53 -1.09
CA TRP A 146 -2.43 14.81 -2.50
C TRP A 146 -3.75 15.13 -3.20
N LEU A 147 -3.87 16.36 -3.70
CA LEU A 147 -5.01 16.76 -4.51
C LEU A 147 -4.88 16.17 -5.92
N ILE A 148 -5.95 15.53 -6.40
CA ILE A 148 -6.04 14.99 -7.77
C ILE A 148 -7.31 15.47 -8.45
N GLU A 149 -7.23 15.67 -9.76
CA GLU A 149 -8.37 16.11 -10.57
C GLU A 149 -9.49 15.06 -10.62
N SER A 150 -9.10 13.78 -10.70
CA SER A 150 -10.04 12.67 -10.84
C SER A 150 -9.55 11.45 -10.07
N MET A 151 -10.40 10.94 -9.18
CA MET A 151 -10.16 9.70 -8.46
C MET A 151 -10.27 8.51 -9.43
N PRO A 152 -9.27 7.60 -9.50
CA PRO A 152 -9.40 6.39 -10.27
C PRO A 152 -10.52 5.52 -9.68
N VAL A 153 -11.42 5.08 -10.53
CA VAL A 153 -12.56 4.23 -10.16
C VAL A 153 -12.60 2.99 -11.04
N THR A 154 -13.18 1.92 -10.49
CA THR A 154 -13.55 0.70 -11.22
C THR A 154 -14.69 0.98 -12.20
N ALA A 155 -14.98 0.03 -13.11
CA ALA A 155 -16.10 0.14 -14.05
C ALA A 155 -17.47 0.35 -13.38
N VAL A 156 -17.59 -0.03 -12.10
CA VAL A 156 -18.81 0.16 -11.29
C VAL A 156 -18.75 1.39 -10.36
N GLY A 157 -17.77 2.29 -10.57
CA GLY A 157 -17.68 3.57 -9.87
C GLY A 157 -17.07 3.53 -8.46
N LYS A 158 -16.56 2.39 -8.01
CA LYS A 158 -15.83 2.30 -6.73
C LYS A 158 -14.39 2.76 -6.86
N THR A 159 -13.86 3.50 -5.90
CA THR A 159 -12.44 3.90 -5.84
C THR A 159 -11.51 2.72 -6.08
N PHE A 160 -10.59 2.86 -7.03
CA PHE A 160 -9.62 1.85 -7.41
C PHE A 160 -8.26 2.15 -6.76
N LYS A 161 -8.13 1.78 -5.47
CA LYS A 161 -6.92 1.99 -4.67
C LYS A 161 -5.62 1.37 -5.22
N PRO A 162 -5.63 0.25 -5.97
CA PRO A 162 -4.41 -0.27 -6.56
C PRO A 162 -3.68 0.76 -7.45
N ALA A 163 -4.41 1.54 -8.25
CA ALA A 163 -3.80 2.62 -9.05
C ALA A 163 -3.16 3.71 -8.17
N LEU A 164 -3.82 4.07 -7.06
CA LEU A 164 -3.30 5.07 -6.11
C LEU A 164 -2.04 4.61 -5.38
N ARG A 165 -1.89 3.31 -5.12
CA ARG A 165 -0.66 2.74 -4.53
C ARG A 165 0.51 2.81 -5.50
N LEU A 166 0.28 2.41 -6.76
CA LEU A 166 1.29 2.53 -7.80
C LEU A 166 1.73 3.99 -7.96
N ASP A 167 0.77 4.92 -7.95
CA ASP A 167 1.06 6.36 -7.99
C ASP A 167 1.82 6.84 -6.73
N ALA A 168 1.48 6.33 -5.54
CA ALA A 168 2.14 6.70 -4.30
C ALA A 168 3.61 6.26 -4.28
N ILE A 169 3.88 5.03 -4.74
CA ILE A 169 5.23 4.50 -4.88
C ILE A 169 6.01 5.30 -5.91
N ARG A 170 5.40 5.58 -7.07
CA ARG A 170 5.99 6.38 -8.13
C ARG A 170 6.43 7.74 -7.60
N ARG A 171 5.53 8.49 -6.95
CA ARG A 171 5.81 9.83 -6.40
C ARG A 171 6.96 9.81 -5.41
N VAL A 172 6.94 8.90 -4.44
CA VAL A 172 7.99 8.82 -3.41
C VAL A 172 9.33 8.46 -4.03
N LEU A 173 9.39 7.42 -4.86
CA LEU A 173 10.65 6.99 -5.44
C LEU A 173 11.21 8.03 -6.41
N GLU A 174 10.35 8.70 -7.18
CA GLU A 174 10.76 9.77 -8.08
C GLU A 174 11.33 10.95 -7.30
N GLU A 175 10.66 11.43 -6.25
CA GLU A 175 11.15 12.52 -5.41
C GLU A 175 12.49 12.19 -4.74
N GLU A 176 12.60 11.00 -4.17
CA GLU A 176 13.81 10.58 -3.45
C GLU A 176 14.97 10.35 -4.42
N SER A 177 14.71 9.76 -5.59
CA SER A 177 15.75 9.48 -6.59
C SER A 177 16.20 10.72 -7.36
N ARG A 178 15.38 11.77 -7.44
CA ARG A 178 15.77 13.07 -8.02
C ARG A 178 16.96 13.72 -7.32
N ARG A 179 17.21 13.35 -6.06
CA ARG A 179 18.41 13.78 -5.32
C ARG A 179 19.72 13.22 -5.90
N ILE A 180 19.63 12.16 -6.70
CA ILE A 180 20.76 11.49 -7.35
C ILE A 180 20.79 11.80 -8.85
N ALA A 181 19.63 11.79 -9.51
CA ALA A 181 19.48 12.10 -10.93
C ALA A 181 18.22 12.94 -11.18
N GLU A 182 18.40 14.21 -11.56
CA GLU A 182 17.33 15.20 -11.68
C GLU A 182 16.21 14.80 -12.67
N ASP A 183 16.57 14.24 -13.83
CA ASP A 183 15.62 13.84 -14.89
C ASP A 183 15.24 12.34 -14.83
N ILE A 184 15.29 11.73 -13.64
CA ILE A 184 14.88 10.33 -13.48
C ILE A 184 13.37 10.19 -13.71
N ARG A 185 12.97 9.13 -14.41
CA ARG A 185 11.56 8.74 -14.57
C ARG A 185 11.30 7.43 -13.86
N VAL A 186 10.19 7.36 -13.13
CA VAL A 186 9.77 6.16 -12.42
C VAL A 186 8.44 5.68 -12.97
N GLU A 187 8.37 4.40 -13.31
CA GLU A 187 7.14 3.69 -13.63
C GLU A 187 6.94 2.58 -12.61
N VAL A 188 5.71 2.36 -12.16
CA VAL A 188 5.41 1.30 -11.19
C VAL A 188 4.27 0.47 -11.71
N VAL A 189 4.47 -0.84 -11.79
CA VAL A 189 3.51 -1.79 -12.32
C VAL A 189 3.15 -2.84 -11.28
N ALA A 190 1.96 -3.41 -11.41
CA ALA A 190 1.63 -4.65 -10.70
C ALA A 190 2.45 -5.79 -11.31
N ASP A 191 3.04 -6.62 -10.46
CA ASP A 191 3.89 -7.74 -10.86
C ASP A 191 3.42 -9.03 -10.17
N GLU A 192 3.26 -10.10 -10.94
CA GLU A 192 2.69 -11.36 -10.45
C GLU A 192 3.59 -12.07 -9.41
N ARG A 193 4.90 -11.82 -9.45
CA ARG A 193 5.90 -12.44 -8.57
C ARG A 193 6.26 -11.58 -7.37
N HIS A 194 6.29 -10.27 -7.57
CA HIS A 194 6.81 -9.29 -6.61
C HIS A 194 5.71 -8.43 -5.99
N GLY A 195 4.45 -8.58 -6.44
CA GLY A 195 3.32 -7.74 -6.08
C GLY A 195 3.36 -6.39 -6.82
N GLN A 196 4.43 -5.62 -6.59
CA GLN A 196 4.70 -4.34 -7.23
C GLN A 196 6.16 -4.26 -7.64
N LEU A 197 6.41 -3.68 -8.82
CA LEU A 197 7.76 -3.52 -9.37
C LEU A 197 7.94 -2.09 -9.88
N ALA A 198 8.98 -1.40 -9.38
CA ALA A 198 9.38 -0.08 -9.88
C ALA A 198 10.44 -0.20 -10.98
N HIS A 199 10.24 0.53 -12.07
CA HIS A 199 11.20 0.70 -13.16
C HIS A 199 11.71 2.14 -13.09
N LEU A 200 13.00 2.31 -12.81
CA LEU A 200 13.63 3.62 -12.77
C LEU A 200 14.49 3.80 -14.01
N HIS A 201 14.13 4.78 -14.83
CA HIS A 201 14.83 5.17 -16.04
C HIS A 201 15.79 6.31 -15.71
N VAL A 202 17.07 5.97 -15.65
CA VAL A 202 18.13 6.84 -15.13
C VAL A 202 18.96 7.40 -16.27
N PRO A 203 18.97 8.72 -16.49
CA PRO A 203 19.80 9.35 -17.51
C PRO A 203 21.27 9.28 -17.13
N ALA A 204 22.14 8.88 -18.07
CA ALA A 204 23.59 8.75 -17.85
C ALA A 204 23.91 7.97 -16.56
N LEU A 205 23.41 6.72 -16.50
CA LEU A 205 23.66 5.79 -15.39
C LEU A 205 25.13 5.35 -15.40
N ASP A 206 25.92 5.87 -14.46
CA ASP A 206 27.28 5.42 -14.17
C ASP A 206 27.31 4.57 -12.88
N GLU A 207 28.46 3.92 -12.60
CA GLU A 207 28.62 3.06 -11.41
C GLU A 207 28.33 3.82 -10.10
N ARG A 208 28.67 5.11 -10.04
CA ARG A 208 28.46 5.94 -8.85
C ARG A 208 26.98 6.20 -8.60
N ARG A 209 26.22 6.54 -9.65
CA ARG A 209 24.77 6.76 -9.57
C ARG A 209 24.03 5.46 -9.29
N GLN A 210 24.46 4.37 -9.93
CA GLN A 210 23.90 3.05 -9.66
C GLN A 210 24.04 2.69 -8.18
N ALA A 211 25.26 2.76 -7.62
CA ALA A 211 25.50 2.44 -6.22
C ALA A 211 24.69 3.33 -5.26
N ALA A 212 24.60 4.65 -5.55
CA ALA A 212 23.81 5.58 -4.75
C ALA A 212 22.30 5.27 -4.79
N LEU A 213 21.76 4.88 -5.95
CA LEU A 213 20.36 4.48 -6.08
C LEU A 213 20.09 3.15 -5.39
N GLU A 214 20.99 2.17 -5.50
CA GLU A 214 20.85 0.88 -4.80
C GLU A 214 20.86 1.06 -3.28
N GLU A 215 21.73 1.92 -2.75
CA GLU A 215 21.76 2.28 -1.33
C GLU A 215 20.46 2.97 -0.87
N LEU A 216 19.98 3.95 -1.64
CA LEU A 216 18.73 4.66 -1.36
C LEU A 216 17.52 3.71 -1.39
N LEU A 217 17.40 2.92 -2.46
CA LEU A 217 16.24 2.07 -2.72
C LEU A 217 16.22 0.84 -1.82
N GLY A 218 17.39 0.37 -1.35
CA GLY A 218 17.51 -0.73 -0.39
C GLY A 218 16.82 -0.48 0.95
N GLY A 219 16.50 0.78 1.27
CA GLY A 219 15.70 1.13 2.44
C GLY A 219 14.21 0.83 2.29
N TYR A 220 13.70 0.65 1.07
CA TYR A 220 12.27 0.44 0.81
C TYR A 220 11.97 -1.04 0.62
N ALA A 221 10.86 -1.50 1.20
CA ALA A 221 10.36 -2.87 1.02
C ALA A 221 9.65 -3.04 -0.35
N LEU A 222 10.35 -2.72 -1.44
CA LEU A 222 9.85 -2.77 -2.81
C LEU A 222 10.92 -3.35 -3.75
N ASN A 223 10.48 -4.11 -4.75
CA ASN A 223 11.35 -4.55 -5.83
C ASN A 223 11.49 -3.44 -6.89
N TYR A 224 12.71 -3.30 -7.43
CA TYR A 224 12.99 -2.30 -8.46
C TYR A 224 13.94 -2.82 -9.54
N ARG A 225 13.94 -2.13 -10.69
CA ARG A 225 14.90 -2.31 -11.79
C ARG A 225 15.38 -0.95 -12.27
N LEU A 226 16.69 -0.83 -12.45
CA LEU A 226 17.33 0.36 -13.02
C LEU A 226 17.53 0.15 -14.52
N HIS A 227 17.17 1.16 -15.32
CA HIS A 227 17.35 1.18 -16.77
C HIS A 227 18.17 2.40 -17.14
N ALA A 228 19.24 2.21 -17.91
CA ALA A 228 19.98 3.32 -18.50
C ALA A 228 19.18 3.90 -19.69
N VAL A 229 19.01 5.22 -19.73
CA VAL A 229 18.34 5.95 -20.82
C VAL A 229 19.10 7.19 -21.27
#